data_AF-A0A8B8IMC9-F1
#
_entry.id   AF-A0A8B8IMC9-F1
#
_cell.length_a   1.000
_cell.length_b   1.000
_cell.length_c   1.000
_cell.angle_alpha   90.00
_cell.angle_beta   90.00
_cell.angle_gamma   90.00
#
_symmetry.space_group_name_H-M   'P 1'
#
loop_
_entity.id
_entity.type
_entity.pdbx_description
1 polymer ?
#
loop_
_entity_poly.entity_id
_entity_poly.type
_entity_poly.pdbx_seq_one_letter_code
_entity_poly.pdbx_strand_id
1 'polypeptide(L)'
;MLKYFMCLLLVNSITAQLEKDNPLAAMVHKTLRATARSCMEKTNATESDLMHLRNDPPFPHKAACIVTCLLKKIGIVENQEFSKSGFMVIVGPLVFQNKKKLDHMKTVSENCDKEIKTDEDSCKLGNEIPQCVFKYAPELHFKS
;
A
#
# COMPACT_ATOMS: atom_id res chain seq x y z
N MET A 1 11.06 -30.38 38.14
CA MET A 1 11.91 -30.01 36.99
C MET A 1 11.19 -30.23 35.65
N LEU A 2 10.65 -31.42 35.34
CA LEU A 2 10.06 -31.71 34.01
C LEU A 2 8.69 -31.01 33.73
N LYS A 3 7.91 -30.68 34.75
CA LYS A 3 6.59 -30.02 34.60
C LYS A 3 6.67 -28.57 34.11
N TYR A 4 7.75 -27.84 34.44
CA TYR A 4 7.93 -26.44 34.02
C TYR A 4 8.38 -26.32 32.55
N PHE A 5 9.05 -27.35 32.02
CA PHE A 5 9.57 -27.35 30.66
C PHE A 5 8.47 -27.49 29.60
N MET A 6 7.41 -28.26 29.89
CA MET A 6 6.25 -28.36 29.00
C MET A 6 5.43 -27.05 28.94
N CYS A 7 5.30 -26.31 30.05
CA CYS A 7 4.59 -25.02 30.04
C CYS A 7 5.29 -23.99 29.14
N LEU A 8 6.62 -23.95 29.11
CA LEU A 8 7.38 -23.01 28.26
C LEU A 8 7.22 -23.32 26.76
N LEU A 9 7.15 -24.60 26.38
CA LEU A 9 6.91 -25.02 25.00
C LEU A 9 5.47 -24.70 24.54
N LEU A 10 4.48 -24.84 25.42
CA LEU A 10 3.10 -24.47 25.15
C LEU A 10 2.93 -22.95 25.02
N VAL A 11 3.58 -22.15 25.86
CA VAL A 11 3.52 -20.67 25.77
C VAL A 11 4.12 -20.15 24.47
N ASN A 12 5.25 -20.71 24.01
CA ASN A 12 5.85 -20.34 22.71
C ASN A 12 5.00 -20.76 21.50
N SER A 13 4.26 -21.86 21.63
CA SER A 13 3.29 -22.29 20.60
C SER A 13 2.05 -21.40 20.59
N ILE A 14 1.59 -20.94 21.76
CA ILE A 14 0.43 -20.03 21.90
C ILE A 14 0.75 -18.63 21.38
N THR A 15 1.96 -18.09 21.60
CA THR A 15 2.36 -16.80 21.02
C THR A 15 2.52 -16.85 19.50
N ALA A 16 3.02 -17.96 18.95
CA ALA A 16 3.05 -18.20 17.50
C ALA A 16 1.64 -18.42 16.89
N GLN A 17 0.68 -18.95 17.67
CA GLN A 17 -0.72 -19.07 17.27
C GLN A 17 -1.46 -17.72 17.34
N LEU A 18 -1.15 -16.87 18.32
CA LEU A 18 -1.79 -15.55 18.51
C LEU A 18 -1.54 -14.57 17.35
N GLU A 19 -0.43 -14.70 16.62
CA GLU A 19 -0.21 -13.94 15.37
C GLU A 19 -1.04 -14.47 14.18
N LYS A 20 -1.40 -15.76 14.19
CA LYS A 20 -2.21 -16.41 13.14
C LYS A 20 -3.73 -16.30 13.35
N ASP A 21 -4.19 -16.09 14.59
CA ASP A 21 -5.60 -16.14 14.95
C ASP A 21 -6.24 -14.76 15.18
N ASN A 22 -5.69 -13.67 14.62
CA ASN A 22 -6.43 -12.40 14.57
C ASN A 22 -7.42 -12.44 13.38
N PRO A 23 -8.74 -12.62 13.62
CA PRO A 23 -9.73 -12.75 12.55
C PRO A 23 -9.79 -11.49 11.67
N LEU A 24 -9.46 -10.32 12.22
CA LEU A 24 -9.36 -9.07 11.48
C LEU A 24 -8.18 -9.09 10.51
N ALA A 25 -7.00 -9.54 10.95
CA ALA A 25 -5.83 -9.64 10.09
C ALA A 25 -6.06 -10.63 8.94
N ALA A 26 -6.65 -11.80 9.23
CA ALA A 26 -7.00 -12.79 8.21
C ALA A 26 -7.99 -12.23 7.17
N MET A 27 -9.00 -11.47 7.62
CA MET A 27 -9.96 -10.80 6.75
C MET A 27 -9.29 -9.74 5.87
N VAL A 28 -8.44 -8.88 6.44
CA VAL A 28 -7.67 -7.86 5.69
C VAL A 28 -6.78 -8.52 4.64
N HIS A 29 -6.03 -9.57 4.99
CA HIS A 29 -5.20 -10.30 4.03
C HIS A 29 -6.01 -10.95 2.90
N LYS A 30 -7.20 -11.49 3.20
CA LYS A 30 -8.09 -12.06 2.19
C LYS A 30 -8.60 -10.97 1.24
N THR A 31 -9.05 -9.83 1.78
CA THR A 31 -9.54 -8.69 1.01
C THR A 31 -8.45 -8.07 0.14
N LEU A 32 -7.24 -7.90 0.66
CA LEU A 32 -6.08 -7.40 -0.11
C LEU A 32 -5.75 -8.33 -1.28
N ARG A 33 -5.69 -9.64 -1.04
CA ARG A 33 -5.43 -10.63 -2.11
C ARG A 33 -6.54 -10.65 -3.17
N ALA A 34 -7.81 -10.63 -2.76
CA ALA A 34 -8.93 -10.57 -3.69
C ALA A 34 -8.91 -9.29 -4.52
N THR A 35 -8.55 -8.17 -3.89
CA THR A 35 -8.43 -6.87 -4.55
C THR A 35 -7.29 -6.84 -5.57
N ALA A 36 -6.11 -7.37 -5.22
CA ALA A 36 -4.99 -7.51 -6.14
C ALA A 36 -5.35 -8.37 -7.35
N ARG A 37 -5.97 -9.55 -7.14
CA ARG A 37 -6.43 -10.43 -8.22
C ARG A 37 -7.43 -9.75 -9.15
N SER A 38 -8.43 -9.08 -8.58
CA SER A 38 -9.41 -8.32 -9.36
C SER A 38 -8.76 -7.23 -10.22
N CYS A 39 -7.71 -6.59 -9.71
CA CYS A 39 -6.96 -5.61 -10.49
C CYS A 39 -6.14 -6.26 -11.61
N MET A 40 -5.50 -7.40 -11.36
CA MET A 40 -4.78 -8.14 -12.40
C MET A 40 -5.70 -8.57 -13.54
N GLU A 41 -6.88 -9.11 -13.22
CA GLU A 41 -7.89 -9.50 -14.21
C GLU A 41 -8.32 -8.31 -15.07
N LYS A 42 -8.61 -7.16 -14.45
CA LYS A 42 -9.01 -5.94 -15.16
C LYS A 42 -7.94 -5.38 -16.09
N THR A 43 -6.67 -5.64 -15.80
CA THR A 43 -5.53 -5.12 -16.56
C THR A 43 -4.89 -6.17 -17.46
N ASN A 44 -5.47 -7.37 -17.57
CA ASN A 44 -4.85 -8.51 -18.28
C ASN A 44 -3.39 -8.75 -17.86
N ALA A 45 -3.12 -8.61 -16.56
CA ALA A 45 -1.81 -8.82 -15.97
C ALA A 45 -1.65 -10.24 -15.44
N THR A 46 -0.42 -10.72 -15.41
CA THR A 46 -0.03 -12.03 -14.90
C THR A 46 0.68 -11.92 -13.56
N GLU A 47 0.90 -13.04 -12.88
CA GLU A 47 1.67 -13.04 -11.62
C GLU A 47 3.11 -12.54 -11.80
N SER A 48 3.70 -12.69 -13.00
CA SER A 48 5.02 -12.13 -13.29
C SER A 48 5.02 -10.60 -13.27
N ASP A 49 3.91 -9.96 -13.66
CA ASP A 49 3.80 -8.50 -13.60
C ASP A 49 3.87 -7.97 -12.14
N LEU A 50 3.37 -8.75 -11.17
CA LEU A 50 3.47 -8.41 -9.75
C LEU A 50 4.92 -8.40 -9.24
N MET A 51 5.83 -9.11 -9.90
CA MET A 51 7.24 -9.17 -9.47
C MET A 51 7.92 -7.81 -9.58
N HIS A 52 7.46 -6.95 -10.51
CA HIS A 52 7.95 -5.59 -10.65
C HIS A 52 7.58 -4.71 -9.44
N LEU A 53 6.46 -5.00 -8.77
CA LEU A 53 5.99 -4.23 -7.60
C LEU A 53 6.82 -4.45 -6.33
N ARG A 54 7.83 -5.33 -6.39
CA ARG A 54 8.82 -5.50 -5.31
C ARG A 54 9.93 -4.46 -5.32
N ASN A 55 10.07 -3.72 -6.43
CA ASN A 55 11.03 -2.63 -6.55
C ASN A 55 10.31 -1.29 -6.41
N ASP A 56 11.07 -0.22 -6.33
CA ASP A 56 10.52 1.13 -6.49
C ASP A 56 10.13 1.38 -7.96
N PRO A 57 9.16 2.27 -8.24
CA PRO A 57 8.84 2.69 -9.61
C PRO A 57 10.07 3.32 -10.31
N PRO A 58 10.12 3.35 -11.65
CA PRO A 58 9.02 3.07 -12.58
C PRO A 58 8.77 1.58 -12.84
N PHE A 59 7.50 1.21 -12.82
CA PHE A 59 6.98 -0.10 -13.18
C PHE A 59 6.66 -0.18 -14.67
N PRO A 60 6.81 -1.37 -15.30
CA PRO A 60 6.26 -1.64 -16.61
C PRO A 60 4.75 -1.40 -16.66
N HIS A 61 4.21 -1.11 -17.86
CA HIS A 61 2.84 -0.63 -18.06
C HIS A 61 1.77 -1.46 -17.32
N LYS A 62 1.78 -2.80 -17.45
CA LYS A 62 0.81 -3.67 -16.76
C LYS A 62 0.90 -3.59 -15.24
N ALA A 63 2.11 -3.55 -14.69
CA ALA A 63 2.32 -3.39 -13.27
C ALA A 63 1.86 -2.00 -12.77
N ALA A 64 2.14 -0.95 -13.54
CA ALA A 64 1.61 0.39 -13.26
C ALA A 64 0.07 0.43 -13.31
N CYS A 65 -0.57 -0.24 -14.28
CA CYS A 65 -2.02 -0.38 -14.34
C CYS A 65 -2.60 -1.07 -13.10
N ILE A 66 -1.94 -2.13 -12.59
CA ILE A 66 -2.34 -2.79 -11.34
C ILE A 66 -2.30 -1.79 -10.18
N VAL A 67 -1.22 -1.01 -10.06
CA VAL A 67 -1.07 0.02 -9.01
C VAL A 67 -2.16 1.08 -9.14
N THR A 68 -2.41 1.64 -10.32
CA THR A 68 -3.53 2.57 -10.54
C THR A 68 -4.86 1.95 -10.10
N CYS A 69 -5.14 0.70 -10.45
CA CYS A 69 -6.38 0.04 -10.07
C CYS A 69 -6.53 -0.07 -8.54
N LEU A 70 -5.45 -0.39 -7.84
CA LEU A 70 -5.44 -0.44 -6.37
C LEU A 70 -5.68 0.95 -5.79
N LEU A 71 -4.99 1.99 -6.29
CA LEU A 71 -5.14 3.37 -5.84
C LEU A 71 -6.56 3.89 -6.07
N LYS A 72 -7.22 3.52 -7.18
CA LYS A 72 -8.64 3.80 -7.44
C LYS A 72 -9.55 3.15 -6.41
N LYS A 73 -9.29 1.90 -6.03
CA LYS A 73 -10.12 1.17 -5.05
C LYS A 73 -10.06 1.75 -3.64
N ILE A 74 -8.95 2.39 -3.28
CA ILE A 74 -8.77 3.03 -1.96
C ILE A 74 -8.98 4.55 -2.00
N GLY A 75 -9.47 5.10 -3.12
CA GLY A 75 -9.81 6.50 -3.26
C GLY A 75 -8.63 7.46 -3.43
N ILE A 76 -7.39 6.98 -3.57
CA ILE A 76 -6.23 7.84 -3.87
C ILE A 76 -6.26 8.33 -5.32
N VAL A 77 -6.94 7.59 -6.21
CA VAL A 77 -7.24 8.06 -7.57
C VAL A 77 -8.75 8.17 -7.74
N GLU A 78 -9.21 9.37 -8.09
CA GLU A 78 -10.62 9.69 -8.34
C GLU A 78 -10.71 10.49 -9.64
N ASN A 79 -11.72 10.24 -10.48
CA ASN A 79 -11.87 10.92 -11.77
C ASN A 79 -10.62 10.90 -12.68
N GLN A 80 -9.79 9.87 -12.55
CA GLN A 80 -8.50 9.73 -13.27
C GLN A 80 -7.43 10.75 -12.84
N GLU A 81 -7.54 11.24 -11.62
CA GLU A 81 -6.62 12.21 -11.02
C GLU A 81 -6.21 11.76 -9.63
N PHE A 82 -5.07 12.27 -9.15
CA PHE A 82 -4.67 12.09 -7.77
C PHE A 82 -5.65 12.82 -6.83
N SER A 83 -6.25 12.10 -5.89
CA SER A 83 -7.10 12.68 -4.86
C SER A 83 -6.27 12.94 -3.61
N LYS A 84 -5.87 14.20 -3.40
CA LYS A 84 -5.24 14.64 -2.14
C LYS A 84 -6.08 14.25 -0.92
N SER A 85 -7.40 14.40 -1.03
CA SER A 85 -8.32 14.06 0.05
C SER A 85 -8.31 12.55 0.33
N GLY A 86 -8.39 11.72 -0.71
CA GLY A 86 -8.30 10.27 -0.58
C GLY A 86 -6.96 9.81 -0.01
N PHE A 87 -5.85 10.40 -0.46
CA PHE A 87 -4.53 10.15 0.13
C PHE A 87 -4.52 10.42 1.64
N MET A 88 -5.05 11.57 2.07
CA MET A 88 -5.09 11.93 3.49
C MET A 88 -6.06 11.07 4.31
N VAL A 89 -7.14 10.56 3.72
CA VAL A 89 -8.04 9.59 4.37
C VAL A 89 -7.31 8.28 4.66
N ILE A 90 -6.44 7.82 3.76
CA ILE A 90 -5.69 6.58 3.94
C ILE A 90 -4.50 6.77 4.89
N VAL A 91 -3.70 7.83 4.71
CA VAL A 91 -2.46 8.02 5.45
C VAL A 91 -2.67 8.67 6.82
N GLY A 92 -3.64 9.58 6.95
CA GLY A 92 -3.90 10.32 8.19
C GLY A 92 -4.04 9.42 9.42
N PRO A 93 -4.88 8.36 9.40
CA PRO A 93 -5.02 7.42 10.53
C PRO A 93 -3.75 6.64 10.89
N LEU A 94 -2.74 6.56 10.01
CA LEU A 94 -1.48 5.89 10.29
C LEU A 94 -0.48 6.79 11.02
N VAL A 95 -0.64 8.11 10.90
CA VAL A 95 0.32 9.10 11.41
C VAL A 95 -0.30 10.13 12.37
N PHE A 96 -1.61 10.07 12.65
CA PHE A 96 -2.33 11.10 13.43
C PHE A 96 -1.76 11.35 14.83
N GLN A 97 -1.15 10.33 15.45
CA GLN A 97 -0.54 10.46 16.78
C GLN A 97 0.79 11.23 16.76
N ASN A 98 1.39 11.42 15.58
CA ASN A 98 2.64 12.15 15.40
C ASN A 98 2.38 13.37 14.52
N LYS A 99 2.18 14.52 15.15
CA LYS A 99 1.90 15.79 14.46
C LYS A 99 2.93 16.11 13.38
N LYS A 100 4.22 15.87 13.62
CA LYS A 100 5.28 16.12 12.63
C LYS A 100 5.09 15.24 11.39
N LYS A 101 4.78 13.95 11.57
CA LYS A 101 4.50 13.04 10.45
C LYS A 101 3.20 13.41 9.72
N LEU A 102 2.16 13.81 10.45
CA LEU A 102 0.91 14.27 9.85
C LEU A 102 1.09 15.53 8.99
N ASP A 103 1.78 16.55 9.52
CA ASP A 103 2.09 17.78 8.79
C ASP A 103 2.99 17.49 7.57
N HIS A 104 3.94 16.56 7.71
CA HIS A 104 4.77 16.09 6.61
C HIS A 104 3.95 15.43 5.50
N MET A 105 3.08 14.47 5.83
CA MET A 105 2.21 13.80 4.85
C MET A 105 1.21 14.76 4.20
N LYS A 106 0.74 15.77 4.92
CA LYS A 106 -0.04 16.86 4.34
C LYS A 106 0.76 17.59 3.25
N THR A 107 2.02 17.93 3.54
CA THR A 107 2.92 18.60 2.59
C THR A 107 3.18 17.74 1.34
N VAL A 108 3.44 16.43 1.54
CA VAL A 108 3.57 15.46 0.44
C VAL A 108 2.32 15.48 -0.45
N SER A 109 1.14 15.37 0.17
CA SER A 109 -0.13 15.37 -0.54
C SER A 109 -0.36 16.66 -1.34
N GLU A 110 -0.03 17.82 -0.79
CA GLU A 110 -0.16 19.12 -1.46
C GLU A 110 0.81 19.29 -2.62
N ASN A 111 2.02 18.75 -2.52
CA ASN A 111 2.98 18.81 -3.60
C ASN A 111 2.62 17.86 -4.73
N CYS A 112 2.15 16.64 -4.42
CA CYS A 112 1.70 15.70 -5.44
C CYS A 112 0.44 16.14 -6.18
N ASP A 113 -0.50 16.78 -5.48
CA ASP A 113 -1.68 17.43 -6.08
C ASP A 113 -1.31 18.51 -7.11
N LYS A 114 -0.17 19.19 -6.92
CA LYS A 114 0.32 20.23 -7.85
C LYS A 114 1.12 19.65 -9.01
N GLU A 115 1.92 18.62 -8.75
CA GLU A 115 2.87 18.03 -9.71
C GLU A 115 2.19 17.06 -10.67
N ILE A 116 1.34 16.18 -10.15
CA ILE A 116 0.67 15.15 -10.94
C ILE A 116 -0.41 15.82 -11.78
N LYS A 117 -0.40 15.51 -13.08
CA LYS A 117 -1.38 16.03 -14.04
C LYS A 117 -2.29 14.89 -14.49
N THR A 118 -3.49 15.25 -14.88
CA THR A 118 -4.41 14.33 -15.55
C THR A 118 -3.79 13.85 -16.85
N ASP A 119 -3.78 12.54 -17.08
CA ASP A 119 -3.29 11.91 -18.31
C ASP A 119 -4.39 11.03 -18.92
N GLU A 120 -4.39 10.90 -20.25
CA GLU A 120 -5.32 10.03 -20.97
C GLU A 120 -5.07 8.55 -20.64
N ASP A 121 -3.82 8.16 -20.39
CA ASP A 121 -3.48 6.84 -19.89
C ASP A 121 -3.47 6.83 -18.37
N SER A 122 -4.61 6.48 -17.78
CA SER A 122 -4.74 6.38 -16.33
C SER A 122 -3.77 5.40 -15.66
N CYS A 123 -3.13 4.48 -16.41
CA CYS A 123 -2.11 3.59 -15.84
C CYS A 123 -0.81 4.31 -15.44
N LYS A 124 -0.51 5.46 -16.04
CA LYS A 124 0.69 6.25 -15.68
C LYS A 124 0.67 6.72 -14.23
N LEU A 125 -0.52 6.98 -13.67
CA LEU A 125 -0.69 7.33 -12.26
C LEU A 125 -0.09 6.27 -11.31
N GLY A 126 -0.02 5.00 -11.74
CA GLY A 126 0.60 3.92 -10.98
C GLY A 126 2.12 4.08 -10.82
N ASN A 127 2.75 4.93 -11.62
CA ASN A 127 4.14 5.36 -11.45
C ASN A 127 4.23 6.77 -10.87
N GLU A 128 3.47 7.72 -11.39
CA GLU A 128 3.57 9.14 -11.03
C GLU A 128 3.26 9.40 -9.56
N ILE A 129 2.22 8.75 -9.01
CA ILE A 129 1.82 8.90 -7.61
C ILE A 129 2.93 8.39 -6.67
N PRO A 130 3.38 7.12 -6.73
CA PRO A 130 4.42 6.65 -5.83
C PRO A 130 5.76 7.37 -6.05
N GLN A 131 6.11 7.74 -7.29
CA GLN A 131 7.31 8.56 -7.55
C GLN A 131 7.24 9.92 -6.88
N CYS A 132 6.09 10.60 -6.96
CA CYS A 132 5.90 11.87 -6.27
C CYS A 132 5.95 11.71 -4.75
N VAL A 133 5.29 10.69 -4.20
CA VAL A 133 5.33 10.42 -2.77
C VAL A 133 6.76 10.19 -2.30
N PHE A 134 7.54 9.39 -3.02
CA PHE A 134 8.94 9.10 -2.68
C PHE A 134 9.86 10.33 -2.82
N LYS A 135 9.59 11.21 -3.78
CA LYS A 135 10.31 12.48 -3.92
C LYS A 135 10.15 13.37 -2.69
N TYR A 136 8.96 13.40 -2.09
CA TYR A 136 8.65 14.26 -0.94
C TYR A 136 8.70 13.56 0.43
N ALA A 137 8.76 12.23 0.45
CA ALA A 137 8.89 11.37 1.63
C ALA A 137 9.86 10.20 1.31
N PRO A 138 11.16 10.49 1.15
CA PRO A 138 12.15 9.50 0.70
C PRO A 138 12.33 8.33 1.68
N GLU A 139 11.95 8.48 2.94
CA GLU A 139 11.96 7.39 3.92
C GLU A 139 10.97 6.25 3.60
N LEU A 140 10.09 6.44 2.61
CA LEU A 140 9.12 5.44 2.16
C LEU A 140 9.64 4.57 1.01
N HIS A 141 10.82 4.86 0.45
CA HIS A 141 11.47 3.99 -0.53
C HIS A 141 11.63 2.58 0.03
N PHE A 142 11.45 1.53 -0.77
CA PHE A 142 11.62 0.15 -0.29
C PHE A 142 13.08 -0.21 0.04
N LYS A 143 14.03 0.61 -0.42
CA LYS A 143 15.48 0.46 -0.17
C LYS A 143 16.01 1.38 0.94
N SER A 144 15.12 2.04 1.69
CA SER A 144 15.47 2.93 2.82
C SER A 144 16.11 2.18 3.98
#